data_AF-A0A3R7BWX5-F1
#
_entry.id   AF-A0A3R7BWX5-F1
#
_cell.length_a   1.000
_cell.length_b   1.000
_cell.length_c   1.000
_cell.angle_alpha   90.00
_cell.angle_beta   90.00
_cell.angle_gamma   90.00
#
_symmetry.space_group_name_H-M   'P 1'
#
loop_
_entity.id
_entity.type
_entity.pdbx_description
1 polymer ?
#
loop_
_entity_poly.entity_id
_entity_poly.type
_entity_poly.pdbx_seq_one_letter_code
_entity_poly.pdbx_strand_id
1 'polypeptide(L)'
;MVEWKKHIANANWPMVIYLGYCHALALAAIPYFTSCKWQTWVWTLVCYQAAGLGITGGVHRLWSHKAYKAADSVRVFLMLCNALANQGTIYHWSRDHRVHHKWSETEADPHNANRGLFFAHV
;
A
#
# COMPACT_ATOMS: atom_id res chain seq x y z
N MET A 1 -23.31 8.96 3.03
CA MET A 1 -22.30 9.92 3.54
C MET A 1 -21.62 9.30 4.74
N VAL A 2 -20.30 9.43 4.88
CA VAL A 2 -19.53 8.75 5.95
C VAL A 2 -19.91 9.31 7.32
N GLU A 3 -20.27 8.44 8.26
CA GLU A 3 -20.50 8.80 9.66
C GLU A 3 -19.18 8.88 10.42
N TRP A 4 -18.45 9.99 10.25
CA TRP A 4 -17.09 10.14 10.78
C TRP A 4 -16.96 9.89 12.29
N LYS A 5 -17.96 10.26 13.10
CA LYS A 5 -17.95 9.96 14.53
C LYS A 5 -17.82 8.46 14.82
N LYS A 6 -18.53 7.62 14.07
CA LYS A 6 -18.47 6.16 14.19
C LYS A 6 -17.15 5.60 13.67
N HIS A 7 -16.63 6.13 12.56
CA HIS A 7 -15.33 5.71 12.03
C HIS A 7 -14.18 6.05 12.97
N ILE A 8 -14.17 7.23 13.57
CA ILE A 8 -13.16 7.65 14.55
C ILE A 8 -13.25 6.78 15.81
N ALA A 9 -14.46 6.50 16.31
CA ALA A 9 -14.65 5.65 17.49
C ALA A 9 -14.14 4.21 17.28
N ASN A 10 -14.20 3.70 16.06
CA ASN A 10 -13.76 2.33 15.71
C ASN A 10 -12.44 2.31 14.92
N ALA A 11 -11.70 3.43 14.90
CA ALA A 11 -10.48 3.53 14.13
C ALA A 11 -9.41 2.59 14.67
N ASN A 12 -8.60 2.05 13.76
CA ASN A 12 -7.36 1.37 14.13
C ASN A 12 -6.32 2.43 14.54
N TRP A 13 -6.41 2.91 15.78
CA TRP A 13 -5.55 3.97 16.30
C TRP A 13 -4.04 3.70 16.17
N PRO A 14 -3.54 2.46 16.42
CA PRO A 14 -2.15 2.14 16.12
C PRO A 14 -1.75 2.42 14.66
N MET A 15 -2.60 2.07 13.70
CA MET A 15 -2.34 2.36 12.28
C MET A 15 -2.42 3.86 11.99
N VAL A 16 -3.40 4.57 12.55
CA VAL A 16 -3.53 6.03 12.39
C VAL A 16 -2.28 6.75 12.90
N ILE A 17 -1.80 6.37 14.08
CA ILE A 17 -0.57 6.94 14.68
C ILE A 17 0.65 6.60 13.82
N TYR A 18 0.77 5.35 13.37
CA TYR A 18 1.88 4.91 12.53
C TYR A 18 1.94 5.70 11.21
N LEU A 19 0.82 5.78 10.48
CA LEU A 19 0.75 6.53 9.23
C LEU A 19 1.01 8.03 9.47
N GLY A 20 0.42 8.61 10.51
CA GLY A 20 0.68 10.00 10.89
C GLY A 20 2.15 10.27 11.18
N TYR A 21 2.81 9.37 11.91
CA TYR A 21 4.24 9.44 12.20
C TYR A 21 5.10 9.34 10.94
N CYS A 22 4.81 8.41 10.02
CA CYS A 22 5.51 8.29 8.75
C CYS A 22 5.42 9.59 7.92
N HIS A 23 4.24 10.20 7.84
CA HIS A 23 4.05 11.46 7.11
C HIS A 23 4.74 12.63 7.79
N ALA A 24 4.70 12.72 9.13
CA ALA A 24 5.40 13.75 9.88
C ALA A 24 6.92 13.68 9.67
N LEU A 25 7.50 12.47 9.68
CA LEU A 25 8.91 12.27 9.37
C LEU A 25 9.24 12.66 7.92
N ALA A 26 8.38 12.31 6.95
CA ALA A 26 8.58 12.68 5.56
C ALA A 26 8.59 14.20 5.38
N LEU A 27 7.69 14.93 6.04
CA LEU A 27 7.66 16.39 6.04
C LEU A 27 8.91 16.98 6.71
N ALA A 28 9.31 16.45 7.86
CA ALA A 28 10.52 16.88 8.55
C ALA A 28 11.81 16.61 7.75
N ALA A 29 11.79 15.64 6.83
CA ALA A 29 12.92 15.30 5.97
C ALA A 29 13.10 16.25 4.77
N ILE A 30 12.10 17.06 4.41
CA ILE A 30 12.13 17.96 3.23
C ILE A 30 13.38 18.85 3.19
N PRO A 31 13.79 19.55 4.27
CA PRO A 31 14.96 20.42 4.23
C PRO A 31 16.28 19.68 3.91
N TYR A 32 16.34 18.37 4.15
CA TYR A 32 17.54 17.56 3.93
C TYR A 32 17.64 17.02 2.50
N PHE A 33 16.61 17.20 1.67
CA PHE A 33 16.54 16.65 0.32
C PHE A 33 17.75 17.06 -0.54
N THR A 34 18.14 18.33 -0.51
CA THR A 34 19.30 18.81 -1.30
C THR A 34 20.65 18.48 -0.68
N SER A 35 20.67 18.02 0.57
CA SER A 35 21.89 17.70 1.33
C SER A 35 22.27 16.21 1.26
N CYS A 36 21.39 15.36 0.72
CA CYS A 36 21.64 13.94 0.59
C CYS A 36 22.73 13.64 -0.47
N LYS A 37 23.56 12.62 -0.19
CA LYS A 37 24.48 12.09 -1.19
C LYS A 37 23.70 11.49 -2.36
N TRP A 38 24.24 11.55 -3.58
CA TRP A 38 23.58 10.99 -4.76
C TRP A 38 23.28 9.49 -4.65
N GLN A 39 24.08 8.73 -3.88
CA GLN A 39 23.82 7.32 -3.60
C GLN A 39 22.49 7.10 -2.85
N THR A 40 22.09 8.03 -1.97
CA THR A 40 20.79 7.98 -1.29
C THR A 40 19.64 8.10 -2.28
N TRP A 41 19.81 8.96 -3.30
CA TRP A 41 18.82 9.11 -4.38
C TRP A 41 18.69 7.83 -5.21
N VAL A 42 19.82 7.26 -5.63
CA VAL A 42 19.82 6.00 -6.38
C VAL A 42 19.21 4.87 -5.57
N TRP A 43 19.58 4.74 -4.29
CA TRP A 43 19.01 3.72 -3.41
C TRP A 43 17.50 3.89 -3.21
N THR A 44 17.04 5.12 -3.00
CA THR A 44 15.61 5.45 -2.90
C THR A 44 14.85 5.02 -4.15
N LEU A 45 15.38 5.33 -5.34
CA LEU A 45 14.76 4.94 -6.60
C LEU A 45 14.71 3.43 -6.79
N VAL A 46 15.79 2.71 -6.47
CA VAL A 46 15.83 1.25 -6.53
C VAL A 46 14.78 0.64 -5.60
N CYS A 47 14.71 1.11 -4.35
CA CYS A 47 13.72 0.64 -3.39
C CYS A 47 12.29 0.96 -3.84
N TYR A 48 12.04 2.16 -4.35
CA TYR A 48 10.72 2.57 -4.85
C TYR A 48 10.26 1.67 -6.01
N GLN A 49 11.14 1.42 -6.98
CA GLN A 49 10.80 0.56 -8.12
C GLN A 49 10.62 -0.90 -7.71
N ALA A 50 11.46 -1.41 -6.80
CA ALA A 50 11.30 -2.76 -6.26
C ALA A 50 9.97 -2.91 -5.50
N ALA A 51 9.63 -1.97 -4.63
CA ALA A 51 8.34 -1.94 -3.93
C ALA A 51 7.15 -1.89 -4.91
N GLY A 52 7.21 -0.99 -5.89
CA GLY A 52 6.19 -0.87 -6.94
C GLY A 52 6.01 -2.15 -7.75
N LEU A 53 7.10 -2.85 -8.07
CA LEU A 53 7.05 -4.15 -8.73
C LEU A 53 6.42 -5.24 -7.85
N GLY A 54 6.75 -5.26 -6.55
CA GLY A 54 6.15 -6.17 -5.57
C GLY A 54 4.64 -5.98 -5.44
N ILE A 55 4.14 -4.75 -5.58
CA ILE A 55 2.70 -4.46 -5.62
C ILE A 55 2.10 -4.88 -6.96
N THR A 56 2.58 -4.30 -8.06
CA THR A 56 1.94 -4.39 -9.38
C THR A 56 2.15 -5.75 -10.05
N GLY A 57 3.41 -6.20 -10.15
CA GLY A 57 3.77 -7.49 -10.71
C GLY A 57 3.46 -8.64 -9.76
N GLY A 58 3.70 -8.44 -8.46
CA GLY A 58 3.43 -9.42 -7.41
C GLY A 58 1.96 -9.45 -7.00
N VAL A 59 1.63 -8.82 -5.87
CA VAL A 59 0.34 -9.04 -5.19
C VAL A 59 -0.87 -8.72 -6.02
N HIS A 60 -0.81 -7.72 -6.90
CA HIS A 60 -1.89 -7.39 -7.80
C HIS A 60 -2.08 -8.47 -8.90
N ARG A 61 -1.12 -8.61 -9.81
CA ARG A 61 -1.28 -9.46 -11.00
C ARG A 61 -1.08 -10.96 -10.73
N LEU A 62 -0.08 -11.32 -9.94
CA LEU A 62 0.25 -12.73 -9.67
C LEU A 62 -0.69 -13.34 -8.63
N TRP A 63 -0.78 -12.76 -7.43
CA TRP A 63 -1.51 -13.39 -6.32
C TRP A 63 -3.00 -13.06 -6.33
N SER A 64 -3.40 -11.81 -6.61
CA SER A 64 -4.83 -11.44 -6.59
C SER A 64 -5.57 -11.92 -7.82
N HIS A 65 -5.05 -11.58 -9.01
CA HIS A 65 -5.70 -11.86 -10.29
C HIS A 65 -5.29 -13.16 -10.98
N LYS A 66 -4.19 -13.80 -10.54
CA LYS A 66 -3.63 -15.01 -11.17
C LYS A 66 -3.42 -14.84 -12.69
N ALA A 67 -3.02 -13.64 -13.11
CA ALA A 67 -2.89 -13.27 -14.52
C ALA A 67 -1.76 -14.03 -15.25
N TYR A 68 -0.80 -14.57 -14.49
CA TYR A 68 0.30 -15.37 -15.02
C TYR A 68 0.79 -16.38 -13.98
N LYS A 69 1.61 -17.34 -14.43
CA LYS A 69 2.35 -18.27 -13.55
C LYS A 69 3.81 -17.84 -13.49
N ALA A 70 4.42 -17.96 -12.32
CA ALA A 70 5.82 -17.59 -12.09
C ALA A 70 6.56 -18.77 -11.46
N ALA A 71 7.84 -18.95 -11.82
CA ALA A 71 8.72 -19.89 -11.15
C ALA A 71 8.93 -19.47 -9.68
N ASP A 72 9.28 -20.42 -8.81
CA ASP A 72 9.37 -20.15 -7.37
C ASP A 72 10.43 -19.09 -7.02
N SER A 73 11.53 -19.01 -7.77
CA SER A 73 12.52 -17.94 -7.60
C SER A 73 11.94 -16.55 -7.83
N VAL A 74 11.12 -16.39 -8.87
CA VAL A 74 10.42 -15.12 -9.18
C VAL A 74 9.37 -14.82 -8.12
N ARG A 75 8.67 -15.84 -7.61
CA ARG A 75 7.67 -15.68 -6.54
C ARG A 75 8.32 -15.18 -5.24
N VAL A 76 9.47 -15.76 -4.86
CA VAL A 76 10.25 -15.33 -3.69
C VAL A 76 10.77 -13.90 -3.88
N PHE A 77 11.33 -13.59 -5.05
CA PHE A 77 11.77 -12.24 -5.37
C PHE A 77 10.64 -11.21 -5.22
N LEU A 78 9.48 -11.46 -5.86
CA LEU A 78 8.33 -10.57 -5.78
C LEU A 78 7.74 -10.47 -4.36
N MET A 79 7.87 -11.52 -3.54
CA MET A 79 7.45 -11.52 -2.14
C MET A 79 8.34 -10.59 -1.31
N LEU A 80 9.66 -10.61 -1.51
CA LEU A 80 10.59 -9.70 -0.84
C LEU A 80 10.34 -8.25 -1.28
N CYS A 81 10.13 -8.02 -2.58
CA CYS A 81 9.72 -6.73 -3.11
C CYS A 81 8.39 -6.23 -2.50
N ASN A 82 7.41 -7.11 -2.30
CA ASN A 82 6.14 -6.76 -1.66
C ASN A 82 6.32 -6.41 -0.17
N ALA A 83 7.20 -7.12 0.54
CA ALA A 83 7.54 -6.80 1.93
C ALA A 83 8.15 -5.39 2.06
N LEU A 84 8.98 -4.98 1.09
CA LEU A 84 9.52 -3.62 1.03
C LEU A 84 8.43 -2.54 0.86
N ALA A 85 7.33 -2.86 0.16
CA ALA A 85 6.25 -1.92 -0.08
C ALA A 85 5.39 -1.64 1.16
N ASN A 86 5.42 -2.53 2.16
CA ASN A 86 4.73 -2.37 3.44
C ASN A 86 3.22 -2.04 3.33
N GLN A 87 2.50 -2.71 2.42
CA GLN A 87 1.05 -2.53 2.21
C GLN A 87 0.23 -3.71 2.79
N GLY A 88 0.70 -4.30 3.89
CA GLY A 88 0.12 -5.51 4.46
C GLY A 88 0.64 -6.80 3.81
N THR A 89 0.19 -7.94 4.30
CA THR A 89 0.63 -9.24 3.79
C THR A 89 0.04 -9.52 2.41
N ILE A 90 0.71 -10.36 1.62
CA ILE A 90 0.20 -10.86 0.33
C ILE A 90 -1.23 -11.38 0.48
N TYR A 91 -1.52 -12.11 1.56
CA TYR A 91 -2.85 -12.65 1.81
C TYR A 91 -3.90 -11.57 2.06
N HIS A 92 -3.64 -10.62 2.97
CA HIS A 92 -4.59 -9.54 3.29
C HIS A 92 -4.86 -8.66 2.08
N TRP A 93 -3.81 -8.21 1.39
CA TRP A 93 -3.94 -7.38 0.21
C TRP A 93 -4.73 -8.10 -0.89
N SER A 94 -4.40 -9.37 -1.17
CA SER A 94 -5.14 -10.15 -2.18
C SER A 94 -6.61 -10.40 -1.82
N ARG A 95 -6.92 -10.58 -0.53
CA ARG A 95 -8.31 -10.69 -0.07
C ARG A 95 -9.05 -9.39 -0.37
N ASP A 96 -8.53 -8.27 0.12
CA ASP A 96 -9.21 -6.97 0.05
C ASP A 96 -9.34 -6.50 -1.41
N HIS A 97 -8.31 -6.72 -2.23
CA HIS A 97 -8.35 -6.41 -3.66
C HIS A 97 -9.40 -7.21 -4.43
N ARG A 98 -9.58 -8.50 -4.11
CA ARG A 98 -10.64 -9.32 -4.72
C ARG A 98 -12.03 -8.89 -4.25
N VAL A 99 -12.16 -8.49 -2.99
CA VAL A 99 -13.42 -7.94 -2.44
C VAL A 99 -13.76 -6.64 -3.17
N HIS A 100 -12.80 -5.73 -3.31
CA HIS A 100 -12.93 -4.49 -4.07
C HIS A 100 -13.43 -4.75 -5.50
N HIS A 101 -12.76 -5.63 -6.26
CA HIS A 101 -13.22 -5.92 -7.62
C HIS A 101 -14.60 -6.58 -7.68
N LYS A 102 -14.94 -7.44 -6.73
CA LYS A 102 -16.23 -8.16 -6.72
C LYS A 102 -17.40 -7.24 -6.32
N TRP A 103 -17.15 -6.31 -5.41
CA TRP A 103 -18.18 -5.50 -4.75
C TRP A 103 -17.93 -4.00 -4.90
N SER A 104 -17.24 -3.61 -5.97
CA SER A 104 -16.80 -2.23 -6.23
C SER A 104 -17.93 -1.24 -5.99
N GLU A 105 -17.61 -0.15 -5.29
CA GLU A 105 -18.55 0.95 -5.03
C GLU A 105 -19.78 0.59 -4.18
N THR A 106 -19.79 -0.59 -3.55
CA THR A 106 -20.78 -0.99 -2.55
C THR A 106 -20.22 -0.84 -1.13
N GLU A 107 -21.08 -1.03 -0.12
CA GLU A 107 -20.68 -1.00 1.29
C GLU A 107 -19.67 -2.10 1.67
N ALA A 108 -19.54 -3.15 0.85
CA ALA A 108 -18.57 -4.22 1.06
C ALA A 108 -17.18 -3.91 0.47
N ASP A 109 -17.04 -2.88 -0.36
CA ASP A 109 -15.76 -2.46 -0.92
C ASP A 109 -14.90 -1.79 0.16
N PRO A 110 -13.71 -2.33 0.49
CA PRO A 110 -12.85 -1.80 1.55
C PRO A 110 -12.41 -0.34 1.31
N HIS A 111 -12.39 0.13 0.07
CA HIS A 111 -12.00 1.51 -0.29
C HIS A 111 -13.00 2.15 -1.26
N ASN A 112 -14.30 1.90 -1.02
CA ASN A 112 -15.44 2.46 -1.75
C ASN A 112 -15.29 3.97 -2.04
N ALA A 113 -15.22 4.36 -3.32
CA ALA A 113 -15.03 5.74 -3.74
C ALA A 113 -16.27 6.63 -3.52
N ASN A 114 -17.48 6.06 -3.47
CA ASN A 114 -18.71 6.80 -3.11
C ASN A 114 -18.71 7.34 -1.67
N ARG A 115 -17.78 6.88 -0.83
CA ARG A 115 -17.57 7.42 0.53
C ARG A 115 -16.66 8.66 0.55
N GLY A 116 -16.14 9.08 -0.61
CA GLY A 116 -15.36 10.29 -0.79
C GLY A 116 -13.85 10.06 -0.76
N LEU A 117 -13.11 11.07 -1.21
CA LEU A 117 -11.66 10.99 -1.46
C LEU A 117 -10.87 10.50 -0.25
N PHE A 118 -11.12 11.06 0.94
CA PHE A 118 -10.34 10.71 2.13
C PHE A 118 -10.50 9.23 2.50
N PHE A 119 -11.74 8.72 2.51
CA PHE A 119 -12.03 7.32 2.85
C PHE A 119 -11.40 6.34 1.85
N ALA A 120 -11.44 6.66 0.56
CA ALA A 120 -10.87 5.79 -0.47
C ALA A 120 -9.33 5.88 -0.57
N HIS A 121 -8.71 6.90 0.05
CA HIS A 121 -7.29 7.18 -0.10
C HIS A 121 -6.43 6.67 1.07
N VAL A 122 -6.86 6.87 2.33
CA VAL A 122 -6.02 6.67 3.53
C VAL A 122 -6.78 6.13 4.73
#